data_AF-A0A9D8DAM6-F1
#
_entry.id   AF-A0A9D8DAM6-F1
#
_cell.length_a   1.000
_cell.length_b   1.000
_cell.length_c   1.000
_cell.angle_alpha   90.00
_cell.angle_beta   90.00
_cell.angle_gamma   90.00
#
_symmetry.space_group_name_H-M   'P 1'
#
loop_
_entity.id
_entity.type
_entity.pdbx_description
1 polymer ?
#
loop_
_entity_poly.entity_id
_entity_poly.type
_entity_poly.pdbx_seq_one_letter_code
_entity_poly.pdbx_strand_id
1 'polypeptide(L)'
;IAHQFIASGTNETIFVIGADKLSSIVNWNDRNTCVLFGDGVGAAILRHRPGSRGVVTTYMGSDGNLADIVEAIVDRRRPAG
;
A
#
# COMPACT_ATOMS: atom_id res chain seq x y z
N ILE A 1 9.82 -7.23 -1.02
CA ILE A 1 9.82 -8.47 -0.19
C ILE A 1 9.36 -9.69 -1.00
N ALA A 2 8.11 -9.79 -1.48
CA ALA A 2 7.64 -10.95 -2.27
C ALA A 2 8.52 -11.31 -3.49
N HIS A 3 9.00 -10.29 -4.22
CA HIS A 3 9.90 -10.50 -5.35
C HIS A 3 11.22 -11.20 -4.97
N GLN A 4 11.76 -10.94 -3.78
CA GLN A 4 13.02 -11.57 -3.36
C GLN A 4 12.83 -13.07 -3.12
N PHE A 5 11.75 -13.47 -2.44
CA PHE A 5 11.44 -14.89 -2.18
C PHE A 5 11.17 -15.71 -3.44
N ILE A 6 10.56 -15.09 -4.46
CA ILE A 6 10.27 -15.77 -5.73
C ILE A 6 11.48 -15.79 -6.68
N ALA A 7 12.37 -14.80 -6.56
CA ALA A 7 13.61 -14.73 -7.33
C ALA A 7 14.70 -15.65 -6.77
N SER A 8 14.77 -15.82 -5.45
CA SER A 8 15.70 -16.74 -4.77
C SER A 8 15.28 -18.21 -4.89
N GLY A 9 14.09 -18.50 -5.43
CA GLY A 9 13.54 -19.86 -5.49
C GLY A 9 13.06 -20.40 -4.14
N THR A 10 13.02 -19.57 -3.09
CA THR A 10 12.52 -19.97 -1.77
C THR A 10 11.01 -20.29 -1.82
N ASN A 11 10.26 -19.59 -2.67
CA ASN A 11 8.84 -19.82 -2.89
C ASN A 11 8.51 -19.84 -4.39
N GLU A 12 7.73 -20.81 -4.84
CA GLU A 12 7.31 -20.89 -6.25
C GLU A 12 6.07 -20.06 -6.57
N THR A 13 5.14 -19.92 -5.60
CA THR A 13 3.91 -19.15 -5.74
C THR A 13 3.70 -18.30 -4.50
N ILE A 14 3.42 -17.00 -4.69
CA ILE A 14 3.15 -16.05 -3.61
C ILE A 14 1.86 -15.29 -3.92
N PHE A 15 0.97 -15.21 -2.94
CA PHE A 15 -0.21 -14.36 -3.00
C PHE A 15 0.07 -13.04 -2.28
N VAL A 16 -0.07 -11.92 -2.99
CA VAL A 16 0.16 -10.57 -2.47
C VAL A 16 -1.15 -9.83 -2.44
N ILE A 17 -1.44 -9.20 -1.30
CA ILE A 17 -2.63 -8.37 -1.08
C ILE A 17 -2.16 -6.99 -0.66
N GLY A 18 -2.73 -5.94 -1.26
CA GLY A 18 -2.68 -4.57 -0.76
C GLY A 18 -4.10 -4.12 -0.45
N ALA A 19 -4.34 -3.65 0.77
CA ALA A 19 -5.65 -3.19 1.20
C ALA A 19 -5.47 -1.96 2.09
N ASP A 20 -6.28 -0.94 1.83
CA ASP A 20 -6.29 0.30 2.60
C ASP A 20 -7.72 0.68 2.96
N LYS A 21 -7.92 1.07 4.21
CA LYS A 21 -9.19 1.59 4.74
C LYS A 21 -8.98 3.01 5.25
N LEU A 22 -8.90 3.96 4.33
CA LEU A 22 -8.63 5.35 4.66
C LEU A 22 -9.91 6.10 5.07
N SER A 23 -11.10 5.63 4.65
CA SER A 23 -12.38 6.28 4.95
C SER A 23 -12.64 6.43 6.45
N SER A 24 -12.10 5.53 7.30
CA SER A 24 -12.26 5.57 8.74
C SER A 24 -11.45 6.66 9.44
N ILE A 25 -10.40 7.17 8.80
CA ILE A 25 -9.50 8.17 9.38
C ILE A 25 -9.61 9.53 8.69
N VAL A 26 -10.26 9.63 7.53
CA VAL A 26 -10.39 10.87 6.76
C VAL A 26 -11.26 11.92 7.48
N ASN A 27 -10.79 13.17 7.52
CA ASN A 27 -11.60 14.32 7.96
C ASN A 27 -12.62 14.73 6.89
N TRP A 28 -13.85 14.24 7.01
CA TRP A 28 -14.95 14.52 6.09
C TRP A 28 -15.42 15.98 6.03
N ASN A 29 -14.96 16.84 6.95
CA ASN A 29 -15.29 18.26 6.95
C ASN A 29 -14.30 19.09 6.12
N ASP A 30 -13.14 18.53 5.77
CA ASP A 30 -12.21 19.14 4.83
C ASP A 30 -12.53 18.69 3.41
N ARG A 31 -13.22 19.56 2.67
CA ARG A 31 -13.64 19.29 1.27
C ARG A 31 -12.48 19.19 0.29
N ASN A 32 -11.28 19.66 0.65
CA ASN A 32 -10.12 19.57 -0.25
C ASN A 32 -9.54 18.15 -0.29
N THR A 33 -9.73 17.36 0.77
CA THR A 33 -9.09 16.06 0.95
C THR A 33 -10.08 14.89 0.93
N CYS A 34 -11.32 15.09 1.41
CA CYS A 34 -12.27 13.99 1.55
C CYS A 34 -12.72 13.33 0.23
N VAL A 35 -12.57 14.02 -0.90
CA VAL A 35 -12.88 13.48 -2.24
C VAL A 35 -11.74 12.63 -2.84
N LEU A 36 -10.55 12.68 -2.25
CA LEU A 36 -9.35 12.01 -2.75
C LEU A 36 -9.14 10.61 -2.14
N PHE A 37 -9.70 10.38 -0.95
CA PHE A 37 -9.43 9.16 -0.17
C PHE A 37 -10.67 8.28 -0.07
N GLY A 38 -10.45 6.97 -0.21
CA GLY A 38 -11.47 5.95 -0.10
C GLY A 38 -10.86 4.63 0.34
N ASP A 39 -11.70 3.59 0.36
CA ASP A 39 -11.27 2.24 0.72
C ASP A 39 -11.06 1.40 -0.53
N GLY A 40 -10.07 0.52 -0.49
CA GLY A 40 -9.75 -0.33 -1.63
C GLY A 40 -8.96 -1.57 -1.24
N VAL A 41 -9.10 -2.61 -2.06
CA VAL A 41 -8.31 -3.84 -1.97
C VAL A 41 -7.92 -4.32 -3.37
N GLY A 42 -6.67 -4.75 -3.51
CA GLY A 42 -6.14 -5.38 -4.71
C GLY A 42 -5.28 -6.58 -4.33
N ALA A 43 -5.22 -7.57 -5.21
CA ALA A 43 -4.40 -8.75 -4.99
C ALA A 43 -3.80 -9.29 -6.29
N ALA A 44 -2.64 -9.93 -6.18
CA ALA A 44 -1.91 -10.53 -7.28
C ALA A 44 -1.24 -11.84 -6.86
N ILE A 45 -1.08 -12.76 -7.81
CA ILE A 45 -0.31 -13.99 -7.61
C ILE A 45 1.00 -13.87 -8.39
N LEU A 46 2.12 -13.97 -7.69
CA LEU A 46 3.44 -14.10 -8.30
C LEU A 46 3.76 -15.58 -8.43
N ARG A 47 4.27 -15.99 -9.60
CA ARG A 47 4.77 -17.34 -9.85
C ARG A 47 6.16 -17.28 -10.46
N HIS A 48 7.05 -18.12 -9.97
CA HIS A 48 8.35 -18.32 -10.62
C HIS A 48 8.14 -19.03 -11.96
N ARG A 49 8.49 -18.36 -13.07
CA ARG A 49 8.38 -18.94 -14.43
C ARG A 49 9.57 -18.52 -15.30
N PRO A 50 10.50 -19.45 -15.62
CA PRO A 50 11.61 -19.19 -16.52
C PRO A 50 11.13 -18.68 -17.89
N GLY A 51 11.83 -17.71 -18.48
CA GLY A 51 11.53 -17.19 -19.83
C GLY A 51 10.26 -16.35 -19.96
N SER A 52 9.61 -16.00 -18.83
CA SER A 52 8.39 -15.16 -18.82
C SER A 52 8.67 -13.69 -18.50
N ARG A 53 7.76 -12.79 -18.87
CA ARG A 53 7.80 -11.38 -18.44
C ARG A 53 7.44 -11.30 -16.94
N GLY A 54 8.14 -10.44 -16.20
CA GLY A 54 7.92 -10.29 -14.76
C GLY A 54 8.51 -9.00 -14.21
N VAL A 55 8.65 -8.93 -12.88
CA VAL A 55 9.24 -7.79 -12.18
C VAL A 55 10.72 -7.66 -12.55
N VAL A 56 11.12 -6.52 -13.10
CA VAL A 56 12.51 -6.24 -13.52
C VAL A 56 13.35 -5.71 -12.36
N THR A 57 12.81 -4.73 -11.62
CA THR A 57 13.46 -4.16 -10.44
C THR A 57 12.40 -3.61 -9.49
N THR A 58 12.75 -3.49 -8.22
CA THR A 58 11.92 -2.85 -7.19
C THR A 58 12.78 -1.87 -6.41
N TYR A 59 12.25 -0.68 -6.15
CA TYR A 59 12.88 0.33 -5.29
C TYR A 59 11.93 0.69 -4.15
N MET A 60 12.47 0.81 -2.94
CA MET A 60 11.72 1.23 -1.76
C MET A 60 12.55 2.28 -1.01
N GLY A 61 11.89 3.33 -0.53
CA GLY A 61 12.49 4.41 0.25
C GLY A 61 11.43 5.10 1.10
N SER A 62 11.87 5.94 2.03
CA SER A 62 11.00 6.72 2.91
C SER A 62 11.65 8.07 3.23
N ASP A 63 10.83 9.11 3.40
CA ASP A 63 11.22 10.43 3.91
C ASP A 63 10.28 10.82 5.05
N GLY A 64 10.81 10.88 6.27
CA GLY A 64 10.03 11.17 7.47
C GLY A 64 9.73 12.67 7.67
N ASN A 65 10.39 13.56 6.94
CA ASN A 65 10.21 15.01 7.13
C ASN A 65 8.86 15.53 6.63
N LEU A 66 8.10 14.70 5.90
CA LEU A 66 6.80 15.04 5.30
C LEU A 66 5.61 14.42 6.06
N ALA A 67 5.83 13.93 7.29
CA ALA A 67 4.81 13.24 8.07
C ALA A 67 3.59 14.12 8.40
N ASP A 68 3.81 15.43 8.56
CA ASP A 68 2.80 16.44 8.83
C ASP A 68 1.71 16.52 7.73
N ILE A 69 2.09 16.29 6.46
CA ILE A 69 1.15 16.25 5.33
C ILE A 69 0.15 15.09 5.48
N VAL A 70 0.62 13.94 5.98
CA VAL A 70 -0.24 12.76 6.19
C VAL A 70 -1.10 12.92 7.44
N GLU A 71 -0.61 13.59 8.47
CA GLU A 71 -1.43 13.89 9.66
C GLU A 71 -2.61 14.83 9.36
N ALA A 72 -2.48 15.70 8.36
CA ALA A 72 -3.51 16.68 8.01
C ALA A 72 -4.83 16.04 7.57
N ILE A 73 -4.80 14.83 7.00
CA ILE A 73 -6.00 14.14 6.52
C ILE A 73 -6.75 13.40 7.65
N VAL A 74 -6.16 13.30 8.85
CA VAL A 74 -6.70 12.52 9.96
C VAL A 74 -7.78 13.31 10.72
N ASP A 75 -8.96 12.71 10.91
CA ASP A 75 -10.03 13.26 11.74
C ASP A 75 -9.68 13.14 13.23
N ARG A 76 -9.10 14.22 13.78
CA ARG A 76 -8.73 14.31 15.20
C ARG A 76 -9.91 14.29 16.18
N ARG A 77 -11.16 14.34 15.69
CA ARG A 77 -12.37 14.25 16.55
C ARG A 77 -12.81 12.82 16.83
N ARG A 78 -12.27 11.82 16.13
CA ARG A 78 -12.53 10.40 16.42
C ARG A 78 -11.39 9.86 17.28
N PRO A 79 -11.62 9.49 18.56
CA PRO A 79 -10.58 8.83 19.35
C PRO A 79 -10.20 7.50 18.69
N ALA A 80 -8.90 7.20 18.68
CA ALA A 80 -8.41 5.88 18.30
C ALA A 80 -9.03 4.85 19.24
N GLY A 81 -9.92 4.02 18.70
CA GLY A 81 -10.50 2.87 19.41
C GLY A 81 -9.53 1.71 19.49
#